data_AF-A0A5C3EF08-F1
#
_entry.id   AF-A0A5C3EF08-F1
#
_cell.length_a   1.000
_cell.length_b   1.000
_cell.length_c   1.000
_cell.angle_alpha   90.00
_cell.angle_beta   90.00
_cell.angle_gamma   90.00
#
_symmetry.space_group_name_H-M   'P 1'
#
loop_
_entity.id
_entity.type
_entity.pdbx_description
1 polymer ?
#
loop_
_entity_poly.entity_id
_entity_poly.type
_entity_poly.pdbx_seq_one_letter_code
_entity_poly.pdbx_strand_id
1 'polypeptide(L)'
;MLSLLPHLLGLTLVGLVAAQSGRFDDLIQDLAGTWSTGSGAVRTGPGFWNPHKQQFTVPPSAGHSFSFTKDGFWEEASFTWGNDPTLLWQHGNFSLDPLNGTLRMDPFWGDGFQSQWVGCDTTNSATNNNTLAPVASYNHWKLEMAQLSGELLNPMWKVLNPPSMLPTDVLHIRRYGLE
;
A
#
# COMPACT_ATOMS: atom_id res chain seq x y z
N MET A 1 -29.00 -24.60 -60.98
CA MET A 1 -28.33 -25.11 -59.77
C MET A 1 -26.89 -25.44 -60.12
N LEU A 2 -25.91 -24.70 -59.62
CA LEU A 2 -24.66 -25.20 -59.01
C LEU A 2 -23.77 -23.99 -58.68
N SER A 3 -23.56 -23.82 -57.39
CA SER A 3 -22.87 -22.74 -56.68
C SER A 3 -21.38 -23.07 -56.56
N LEU A 4 -20.47 -22.14 -56.89
CA LEU A 4 -19.08 -22.17 -56.45
C LEU A 4 -18.51 -20.75 -56.25
N LEU A 5 -18.53 -20.29 -54.99
CA LEU A 5 -17.54 -19.41 -54.35
C LEU A 5 -16.69 -20.33 -53.44
N PRO A 6 -15.41 -20.04 -53.07
CA PRO A 6 -15.00 -18.75 -52.46
C PRO A 6 -13.50 -18.36 -52.60
N HIS A 7 -13.13 -17.08 -52.49
CA HIS A 7 -11.78 -16.69 -52.02
C HIS A 7 -11.91 -15.51 -51.05
N LEU A 8 -12.07 -15.83 -49.75
CA LEU A 8 -11.86 -14.87 -48.66
C LEU A 8 -10.34 -14.77 -48.41
N LEU A 9 -9.77 -13.60 -48.67
CA LEU A 9 -8.44 -13.24 -48.18
C LEU A 9 -8.56 -12.90 -46.69
N GLY A 10 -8.31 -13.88 -45.82
CA GLY A 10 -8.24 -13.66 -44.37
C GLY A 10 -6.86 -13.15 -43.99
N LEU A 11 -6.73 -11.85 -43.70
CA LEU A 11 -5.53 -11.27 -43.12
C LEU A 11 -5.49 -11.66 -41.62
N THR A 12 -4.74 -12.70 -41.28
CA THR A 12 -4.54 -13.11 -39.88
C THR A 12 -3.56 -12.15 -39.21
N LEU A 13 -4.09 -11.24 -38.39
CA LEU A 13 -3.30 -10.41 -37.48
C LEU A 13 -2.94 -11.25 -36.25
N VAL A 14 -1.88 -12.06 -36.35
CA VAL A 14 -1.37 -12.84 -35.21
C VAL A 14 -0.25 -12.07 -34.52
N GLY A 15 -0.49 -11.74 -33.25
CA GLY A 15 0.54 -11.74 -32.21
C GLY A 15 1.25 -10.42 -31.92
N LEU A 16 0.70 -9.64 -30.97
CA LEU A 16 1.48 -8.69 -30.19
C LEU A 16 0.90 -8.57 -28.76
N VAL A 17 0.97 -9.64 -27.96
CA VAL A 17 0.50 -9.62 -26.55
C VAL A 17 1.60 -9.95 -25.52
N ALA A 18 2.79 -10.39 -25.95
CA ALA A 18 3.83 -10.85 -25.03
C ALA A 18 4.72 -9.74 -24.40
N ALA A 19 4.64 -8.49 -24.87
CA ALA A 19 5.53 -7.43 -24.39
C ALA A 19 4.99 -6.66 -23.16
N GLN A 20 3.69 -6.77 -22.84
CA GLN A 20 3.09 -6.05 -21.71
C GLN A 20 3.26 -6.75 -20.37
N SER A 21 3.30 -8.08 -20.33
CA SER A 21 3.43 -8.84 -19.08
C SER A 21 4.81 -8.67 -18.42
N GLY A 22 5.90 -8.72 -19.19
CA GLY A 22 7.26 -8.61 -18.65
C GLY A 22 7.53 -7.26 -17.97
N ARG A 23 7.06 -6.15 -18.57
CA ARG A 23 7.22 -4.81 -17.99
C ARG A 23 6.44 -4.64 -16.67
N PHE A 24 5.29 -5.27 -16.55
CA PHE A 24 4.50 -5.22 -15.32
C PHE A 24 5.17 -5.99 -14.18
N ASP A 25 5.62 -7.21 -14.47
CA ASP A 25 6.34 -8.03 -13.49
C ASP A 25 7.58 -7.29 -12.99
N ASP A 26 8.38 -6.70 -13.89
CA ASP A 26 9.56 -5.90 -13.52
C ASP A 26 9.21 -4.72 -12.60
N LEU A 27 8.12 -4.00 -12.89
CA LEU A 27 7.68 -2.88 -12.04
C LEU A 27 7.24 -3.33 -10.64
N ILE A 28 6.56 -4.46 -10.51
CA ILE A 28 6.16 -5.01 -9.21
C ILE A 28 7.37 -5.54 -8.45
N GLN A 29 8.33 -6.18 -9.13
CA GLN A 29 9.59 -6.61 -8.53
C GLN A 29 10.38 -5.42 -7.99
N ASP A 30 10.40 -4.32 -8.75
CA ASP A 30 11.05 -3.08 -8.38
C ASP A 30 10.31 -2.33 -7.28
N LEU A 31 8.97 -2.34 -7.25
CA LEU A 31 8.20 -1.70 -6.19
C LEU A 31 8.34 -2.43 -4.86
N ALA A 32 8.45 -3.76 -4.89
CA ALA A 32 8.50 -4.59 -3.69
C ALA A 32 9.62 -4.15 -2.74
N GLY A 33 9.27 -4.03 -1.47
CA GLY A 33 10.13 -3.50 -0.42
C GLY A 33 9.40 -2.54 0.52
N THR A 34 10.14 -2.03 1.50
CA THR A 34 9.67 -0.98 2.42
C THR A 34 10.26 0.35 1.99
N TRP A 35 9.41 1.34 1.87
CA TRP A 35 9.70 2.72 1.51
C TRP A 35 9.44 3.61 2.71
N SER A 36 10.28 4.62 2.95
CA SER A 36 10.11 5.54 4.07
C SER A 36 10.59 6.95 3.73
N THR A 37 9.96 7.95 4.34
CA THR A 37 10.36 9.36 4.25
C THR A 37 11.48 9.71 5.22
N GLY A 38 12.20 10.80 4.95
CA GLY A 38 13.07 11.45 5.95
C GLY A 38 14.20 10.55 6.46
N SER A 39 14.31 10.40 7.78
CA SER A 39 15.33 9.59 8.45
C SER A 39 15.16 8.07 8.28
N GLY A 40 14.00 7.62 7.78
CA GLY A 40 13.66 6.20 7.71
C GLY A 40 13.34 5.56 9.08
N ALA A 41 13.04 6.37 10.09
CA ALA A 41 12.73 5.92 11.45
C ALA A 41 11.35 5.26 11.55
N VAL A 42 10.36 5.75 10.80
CA VAL A 42 9.05 5.11 10.68
C VAL A 42 9.18 3.97 9.69
N ARG A 43 8.80 2.76 10.10
CA ARG A 43 8.84 1.55 9.28
C ARG A 43 7.63 0.69 9.57
N THR A 44 7.04 0.16 8.52
CA THR A 44 6.01 -0.87 8.59
C THR A 44 6.53 -2.15 9.27
N GLY A 45 5.60 -2.94 9.82
CA GLY A 45 5.82 -4.24 10.42
C GLY A 45 5.56 -4.25 11.94
N PRO A 46 5.90 -5.38 12.59
CA PRO A 46 5.62 -5.61 14.01
C PRO A 46 6.37 -4.64 14.95
N GLY A 47 7.38 -3.94 14.45
CA GLY A 47 8.10 -2.91 15.19
C GLY A 47 7.33 -1.58 15.31
N PHE A 48 6.24 -1.40 14.56
CA PHE A 48 5.39 -0.21 14.60
C PHE A 48 4.01 -0.50 15.19
N TRP A 49 3.36 -1.59 14.77
CA TRP A 49 2.04 -2.01 15.27
C TRP A 49 2.09 -3.43 15.83
N ASN A 50 1.51 -3.62 17.03
CA ASN A 50 1.29 -4.93 17.63
C ASN A 50 -0.21 -5.27 17.59
N PRO A 51 -0.66 -6.14 16.68
CA PRO A 51 -2.09 -6.45 16.53
C PRO A 51 -2.65 -7.25 17.71
N HIS A 52 -1.82 -8.01 18.43
CA HIS A 52 -2.27 -8.80 19.59
C HIS A 52 -2.59 -7.93 20.80
N LYS A 53 -1.77 -6.90 21.04
CA LYS A 53 -1.95 -5.96 22.14
C LYS A 53 -2.75 -4.71 21.75
N GLN A 54 -2.98 -4.52 20.45
CA GLN A 54 -3.54 -3.29 19.87
C GLN A 54 -2.76 -2.05 20.31
N GLN A 55 -1.44 -2.10 20.16
CA GLN A 55 -0.54 -1.04 20.64
C GLN A 55 0.46 -0.62 19.56
N PHE A 56 0.68 0.69 19.49
CA PHE A 56 1.74 1.28 18.68
C PHE A 56 3.06 1.33 19.44
N THR A 57 4.16 1.20 18.69
CA THR A 57 5.49 1.56 19.15
C THR A 57 5.87 2.88 18.49
N VAL A 58 6.14 3.90 19.30
CA VAL A 58 6.42 5.25 18.82
C VAL A 58 7.82 5.31 18.21
N PRO A 59 7.97 5.70 16.93
CA PRO A 59 9.28 5.89 16.33
C PRO A 59 10.04 7.10 16.92
N PRO A 60 11.38 7.14 16.85
CA PRO A 60 12.18 8.25 17.39
C PRO A 60 12.02 9.57 16.61
N SER A 61 11.46 9.54 15.40
CA SER A 61 11.14 10.74 14.63
C SER A 61 9.93 10.51 13.73
N ALA A 62 9.17 11.58 13.46
CA ALA A 62 8.04 11.58 12.54
C ALA A 62 8.42 11.13 11.11
N GLY A 63 7.44 10.61 10.39
CA GLY A 63 7.59 10.13 9.01
C GLY A 63 6.42 9.26 8.57
N HIS A 64 6.48 8.84 7.32
CA HIS A 64 5.56 7.88 6.72
C HIS A 64 6.34 6.76 6.05
N SER A 65 5.78 5.55 6.09
CA SER A 65 6.34 4.37 5.46
C SER A 65 5.25 3.51 4.84
N PHE A 66 5.59 2.93 3.69
CA PHE A 66 4.76 1.97 2.98
C PHE A 66 5.58 0.72 2.68
N SER A 67 4.98 -0.46 2.81
CA SER A 67 5.55 -1.70 2.28
C SER A 67 4.66 -2.25 1.19
N PHE A 68 5.29 -2.86 0.18
CA PHE A 68 4.60 -3.54 -0.91
C PHE A 68 5.19 -4.93 -1.11
N THR A 69 4.32 -5.92 -1.26
CA THR A 69 4.70 -7.29 -1.59
C THR A 69 4.42 -7.59 -3.06
N LYS A 70 5.08 -8.62 -3.59
CA LYS A 70 4.95 -9.02 -5.00
C LYS A 70 3.60 -9.64 -5.32
N ASP A 71 2.90 -10.14 -4.31
CA ASP A 71 1.58 -10.76 -4.37
C ASP A 71 0.43 -9.75 -4.16
N GLY A 72 0.71 -8.44 -4.14
CA GLY A 72 -0.32 -7.41 -4.24
C GLY A 72 -0.87 -6.92 -2.89
N PHE A 73 -0.08 -7.02 -1.81
CA PHE A 73 -0.43 -6.45 -0.51
C PHE A 73 0.42 -5.24 -0.17
N TRP A 74 -0.17 -4.31 0.59
CA TRP A 74 0.51 -3.13 1.10
C TRP A 74 0.21 -2.91 2.58
N GLU A 75 1.12 -2.22 3.27
CA GLU A 75 0.94 -1.73 4.64
C GLU A 75 1.43 -0.28 4.73
N GLU A 76 0.76 0.54 5.55
CA GLU A 76 1.17 1.89 5.93
C GLU A 76 1.49 1.96 7.43
N ALA A 77 2.56 2.70 7.72
CA ALA A 77 2.89 3.20 9.04
C ALA A 77 3.15 4.70 8.95
N SER A 78 2.41 5.49 9.72
CA SER A 78 2.58 6.94 9.79
C SER A 78 2.71 7.40 11.23
N PHE A 79 3.70 8.27 11.45
CA PHE A 79 3.81 9.05 12.67
C PHE A 79 3.91 10.53 12.31
N THR A 80 2.89 11.29 12.66
CA THR A 80 2.89 12.76 12.54
C THR A 80 3.17 13.37 13.90
N TRP A 81 4.10 14.33 13.92
CA TRP A 81 4.42 15.11 15.11
C TRP A 81 3.87 16.52 14.97
N GLY A 82 3.25 17.04 16.02
CA GLY A 82 2.59 18.33 16.04
C GLY A 82 1.93 18.59 17.40
N ASN A 83 0.90 19.45 17.44
CA ASN A 83 0.14 19.70 18.66
C ASN A 83 -0.61 18.44 19.13
N ASP A 84 -1.14 17.67 18.19
CA ASP A 84 -1.82 16.39 18.46
C ASP A 84 -1.12 15.26 17.67
N PRO A 85 -0.02 14.71 18.20
CA PRO A 85 0.70 13.62 17.56
C PRO A 85 -0.22 12.46 17.21
N THR A 86 -0.06 11.92 16.00
CA THR A 86 -0.91 10.83 15.51
C THR A 86 -0.06 9.70 14.96
N LEU A 87 -0.46 8.48 15.32
CA LEU A 87 0.05 7.23 14.78
C LEU A 87 -1.07 6.57 13.99
N LEU A 88 -0.77 6.10 12.78
CA LEU A 88 -1.72 5.39 11.92
C LEU A 88 -1.04 4.13 11.39
N TRP A 89 -1.75 3.01 11.50
CA TRP A 89 -1.41 1.74 10.85
C TRP A 89 -2.61 1.22 10.08
N GLN A 90 -2.39 0.77 8.85
CA GLN A 90 -3.39 0.08 8.05
C GLN A 90 -2.73 -0.73 6.95
N HIS A 91 -3.48 -1.66 6.36
CA HIS A 91 -2.97 -2.53 5.30
C HIS A 91 -4.12 -3.00 4.40
N GLY A 92 -3.79 -3.61 3.27
CA GLY A 92 -4.77 -4.15 2.34
C GLY A 92 -4.16 -4.61 1.02
N ASN A 93 -4.96 -4.55 -0.04
CA ASN A 93 -4.52 -4.90 -1.40
C ASN A 93 -4.19 -3.67 -2.23
N PHE A 94 -3.25 -3.81 -3.17
CA PHE A 94 -2.96 -2.76 -4.14
C PHE A 94 -3.00 -3.29 -5.57
N SER A 95 -3.24 -2.38 -6.51
CA SER A 95 -3.07 -2.61 -7.94
C SER A 95 -2.20 -1.51 -8.55
N LEU A 96 -1.39 -1.88 -9.54
CA LEU A 96 -0.53 -0.96 -10.29
C LEU A 96 -1.05 -0.85 -11.72
N ASP A 97 -1.28 0.37 -12.19
CA ASP A 97 -1.56 0.64 -13.61
C ASP A 97 -0.24 0.64 -14.40
N PRO A 98 -0.02 -0.33 -15.30
CA PRO A 98 1.23 -0.46 -16.05
C PRO A 98 1.45 0.66 -17.08
N LEU A 99 0.41 1.39 -17.47
CA LEU A 99 0.52 2.44 -18.50
C LEU A 99 1.11 3.73 -17.93
N ASN A 100 0.75 4.09 -16.70
CA ASN A 100 1.13 5.35 -16.08
C ASN A 100 1.87 5.19 -14.74
N GLY A 101 2.04 3.97 -14.22
CA GLY A 101 2.73 3.69 -12.95
C GLY A 101 1.94 4.09 -11.71
N THR A 102 0.63 4.31 -11.83
CA THR A 102 -0.23 4.72 -10.72
C THR A 102 -0.59 3.52 -9.86
N LEU A 103 -0.44 3.66 -8.56
CA LEU A 103 -0.85 2.69 -7.55
C LEU A 103 -2.19 3.09 -6.95
N ARG A 104 -3.12 2.14 -6.96
CA ARG A 104 -4.38 2.19 -6.21
C ARG A 104 -4.28 1.23 -5.03
N MET A 105 -4.58 1.72 -3.84
CA MET A 105 -4.55 0.95 -2.60
C MET A 105 -5.96 0.86 -2.02
N ASP A 106 -6.37 -0.35 -1.64
CA ASP A 106 -7.67 -0.65 -1.03
C ASP A 106 -7.43 -1.26 0.37
N PRO A 107 -7.75 -0.54 1.46
CA PRO A 107 -7.57 -1.04 2.82
C PRO A 107 -8.47 -2.22 3.14
N PHE A 108 -8.01 -3.11 4.02
CA PHE A 108 -8.89 -4.04 4.72
C PHE A 108 -9.74 -3.27 5.74
N TRP A 109 -10.98 -2.97 5.36
CA TRP A 109 -11.94 -2.27 6.20
C TRP A 109 -12.22 -3.05 7.48
N GLY A 110 -11.97 -2.42 8.63
CA GLY A 110 -12.00 -3.02 9.95
C GLY A 110 -10.62 -3.32 10.55
N ASP A 111 -9.53 -3.24 9.78
CA ASP A 111 -8.18 -3.51 10.29
C ASP A 111 -7.40 -2.26 10.70
N GLY A 112 -7.71 -1.08 10.17
CA GLY A 112 -6.91 0.12 10.40
C GLY A 112 -7.01 0.60 11.84
N PHE A 113 -5.88 1.00 12.42
CA PHE A 113 -5.83 1.59 13.76
C PHE A 113 -5.18 2.96 13.72
N GLN A 114 -5.67 3.84 14.59
CA GLN A 114 -5.09 5.15 14.83
C GLN A 114 -4.94 5.36 16.33
N SER A 115 -3.90 6.09 16.74
CA SER A 115 -3.84 6.70 18.06
C SER A 115 -3.54 8.17 17.91
N GLN A 116 -4.33 9.02 18.57
CA GLN A 116 -4.14 10.47 18.61
C GLN A 116 -3.90 10.91 20.04
N TRP A 117 -2.87 11.72 20.23
CA TRP A 117 -2.45 12.25 21.50
C TRP A 117 -3.09 13.63 21.61
N VAL A 118 -4.08 13.81 22.47
CA VAL A 118 -4.77 15.10 22.62
C VAL A 118 -4.22 15.79 23.87
N GLY A 119 -3.44 16.85 23.68
CA GLY A 119 -2.78 17.58 24.77
C GLY A 119 -1.61 16.81 25.44
N CYS A 120 -1.39 17.05 26.74
CA CYS A 120 -0.38 16.31 27.55
C CYS A 120 -0.91 14.97 28.09
N ASP A 121 -2.09 14.52 27.65
CA ASP A 121 -2.66 13.26 28.08
C ASP A 121 -1.96 12.11 27.35
N THR A 122 -1.23 11.30 28.12
CA THR A 122 -0.51 10.13 27.62
C THR A 122 -1.40 8.89 27.49
N THR A 123 -2.72 9.01 27.72
CA THR A 123 -3.65 7.88 27.58
C THR A 123 -3.96 7.60 26.11
N ASN A 124 -2.99 6.97 25.45
CA ASN A 124 -3.09 6.61 24.05
C ASN A 124 -3.74 5.26 23.86
N SER A 125 -5.06 5.29 23.65
CA SER A 125 -5.79 4.13 23.13
C SER A 125 -5.63 4.09 21.61
N ALA A 126 -5.33 2.91 21.07
CA ALA A 126 -5.48 2.67 19.65
C ALA A 126 -6.96 2.42 19.36
N THR A 127 -7.54 3.21 18.48
CA THR A 127 -8.92 3.05 18.04
C THR A 127 -8.92 2.49 16.63
N ASN A 128 -9.91 1.63 16.35
CA ASN A 128 -10.11 1.15 14.99
C ASN A 128 -10.61 2.32 14.13
N ASN A 129 -9.80 2.73 13.16
CA ASN A 129 -10.08 3.84 12.28
C ASN A 129 -9.32 3.65 10.96
N ASN A 130 -9.89 2.86 10.05
CA ASN A 130 -9.41 2.83 8.67
C ASN A 130 -9.56 4.21 8.04
N THR A 131 -8.54 4.64 7.32
CA THR A 131 -8.62 5.82 6.46
C THR A 131 -8.56 5.37 5.00
N LEU A 132 -8.96 6.25 4.09
CA LEU A 132 -8.72 5.97 2.68
C LEU A 132 -7.22 6.08 2.40
N ALA A 133 -6.68 5.11 1.68
CA ALA A 133 -5.28 5.10 1.32
C ALA A 133 -4.96 6.23 0.31
N PRO A 134 -3.76 6.86 0.39
CA PRO A 134 -3.31 7.81 -0.62
C PRO A 134 -3.14 7.14 -1.99
N VAL A 135 -3.04 7.94 -3.06
CA VAL A 135 -2.68 7.45 -4.39
C VAL A 135 -1.17 7.60 -4.55
N ALA A 136 -0.52 6.72 -5.30
CA ALA A 136 0.92 6.86 -5.54
C ALA A 136 1.28 6.74 -7.02
N SER A 137 2.45 7.29 -7.37
CA SER A 137 3.14 7.04 -8.62
C SER A 137 4.52 6.49 -8.30
N TYR A 138 4.89 5.43 -9.01
CA TYR A 138 6.17 4.77 -8.82
C TYR A 138 7.14 5.05 -9.97
N ASN A 139 8.35 5.46 -9.61
CA ASN A 139 9.52 5.49 -10.50
C ASN A 139 10.64 4.71 -9.81
N HIS A 140 11.39 3.88 -10.54
CA HIS A 140 12.37 2.89 -10.08
C HIS A 140 13.19 3.22 -8.80
N TRP A 141 13.54 4.49 -8.56
CA TRP A 141 14.35 4.95 -7.42
C TRP A 141 13.59 5.81 -6.40
N LYS A 142 12.32 6.16 -6.65
CA LYS A 142 11.51 7.06 -5.84
C LYS A 142 10.04 6.67 -5.88
N LEU A 143 9.46 6.53 -4.70
CA LEU A 143 8.01 6.43 -4.56
C LEU A 143 7.46 7.82 -4.23
N GLU A 144 6.58 8.33 -5.09
CA GLU A 144 5.87 9.59 -4.91
C GLU A 144 4.43 9.29 -4.52
N MET A 145 4.06 9.66 -3.31
CA MET A 145 2.69 9.51 -2.81
C MET A 145 1.97 10.86 -2.93
N ALA A 146 0.66 10.82 -3.13
CA ALA A 146 -0.22 11.96 -3.10
C ALA A 146 -1.44 11.64 -2.24
N GLN A 147 -1.85 12.61 -1.42
CA GLN A 147 -3.14 12.53 -0.75
C GLN A 147 -4.27 12.46 -1.77
N LEU A 148 -5.45 12.01 -1.35
CA LEU A 148 -6.66 12.04 -2.19
C LEU A 148 -7.08 13.46 -2.59
N SER A 149 -6.67 14.48 -1.82
CA SER A 149 -6.82 15.90 -2.15
C SER A 149 -5.97 16.33 -3.35
N GLY A 150 -5.00 15.51 -3.78
CA GLY A 150 -4.03 15.80 -4.84
C GLY A 150 -2.73 16.43 -4.32
N GLU A 151 -2.60 16.70 -3.02
CA GLU A 151 -1.35 17.21 -2.44
C GLU A 151 -0.27 16.12 -2.42
N LEU A 152 0.93 16.43 -2.94
CA LEU A 152 2.07 15.52 -2.90
C LEU A 152 2.57 15.36 -1.47
N LEU A 153 2.80 14.11 -1.06
CA LEU A 153 3.51 13.80 0.18
C LEU A 153 5.02 13.90 -0.02
N ASN A 154 5.73 13.92 1.10
CA ASN A 154 7.19 13.86 1.09
C ASN A 154 7.68 12.63 0.30
N PRO A 155 8.75 12.78 -0.50
CA PRO A 155 9.28 11.69 -1.29
C PRO A 155 9.79 10.57 -0.41
N MET A 156 9.59 9.32 -0.86
CA MET A 156 9.98 8.13 -0.13
C MET A 156 11.11 7.37 -0.83
N TRP A 157 11.97 6.78 -0.02
CA TRP A 157 13.13 6.01 -0.46
C TRP A 157 13.02 4.57 0.04
N LYS A 158 13.47 3.60 -0.76
CA LYS A 158 13.46 2.20 -0.35
C LYS A 158 14.49 1.96 0.76
N VAL A 159 14.01 1.54 1.93
CA VAL A 159 14.82 1.28 3.14
C VAL A 159 15.00 -0.21 3.43
N LEU A 160 14.13 -1.08 2.90
CA LEU A 160 14.24 -2.55 3.02
C LEU A 160 13.81 -3.26 1.72
N ASN A 161 14.47 -4.37 1.44
CA ASN A 161 14.08 -5.36 0.42
C ASN A 161 14.61 -6.74 0.91
N PRO A 162 13.76 -7.68 1.37
CA PRO A 162 12.29 -7.76 1.21
C PRO A 162 11.49 -6.75 2.07
N PRO A 163 10.19 -6.57 1.80
CA PRO A 163 9.31 -5.72 2.61
C PRO A 163 9.15 -6.23 4.04
N SER A 164 8.96 -5.31 4.99
CA SER A 164 8.60 -5.57 6.38
C SER A 164 7.16 -5.12 6.63
N MET A 165 6.23 -6.06 6.82
CA MET A 165 4.83 -5.77 7.16
C MET A 165 4.25 -6.92 7.99
N LEU A 166 3.10 -6.68 8.62
CA LEU A 166 2.32 -7.71 9.32
C LEU A 166 1.69 -8.70 8.31
N PRO A 167 1.17 -9.86 8.77
CA PRO A 167 0.55 -10.84 7.89
C PRO A 167 -0.55 -10.24 7.01
N THR A 168 -0.59 -10.69 5.76
CA THR A 168 -1.46 -10.17 4.68
C THR A 168 -2.90 -10.69 4.73
N ASP A 169 -3.32 -11.19 5.89
CA ASP A 169 -4.68 -11.65 6.15
C ASP A 169 -5.49 -10.54 6.83
N VAL A 170 -6.82 -10.59 6.68
CA VAL A 170 -7.71 -9.72 7.45
C VAL A 170 -7.56 -10.03 8.94
N LEU A 171 -7.14 -9.04 9.73
CA LEU A 171 -6.80 -9.20 11.15
C LEU A 171 -7.98 -8.91 12.07
N HIS A 172 -9.01 -8.18 11.61
CA HIS A 172 -10.26 -8.07 12.33
C HIS A 172 -11.09 -9.34 12.15
N ILE A 173 -11.37 -10.01 13.25
CA ILE A 173 -12.45 -10.99 13.28
C ILE A 173 -13.69 -10.22 13.74
N ARG A 174 -14.68 -10.02 12.84
CA ARG A 174 -16.05 -9.77 13.33
C ARG A 174 -16.40 -10.99 14.17
N ARG A 175 -16.55 -10.82 15.50
CA ARG A 175 -17.19 -11.82 16.35
C ARG A 175 -18.66 -11.95 15.94
N TYR A 176 -18.93 -12.67 14.86
CA TYR A 176 -20.25 -13.20 14.57
C TYR A 176 -20.36 -14.56 15.26
N GLY A 177 -21.03 -14.59 16.42
CA GLY A 177 -21.34 -15.83 17.10
C GLY A 177 -21.29 -15.71 18.62
N LEU A 178 -22.22 -14.95 19.19
CA LEU A 178 -22.84 -15.25 20.48
C LEU A 178 -24.32 -14.85 20.34
N GLU A 179 -25.10 -15.76 19.77
CA GLU A 179 -26.51 -15.96 20.19
C GLU A 179 -26.51 -16.76 21.50
#